data_AF-A0A9J6H3Y8-F1
#
_entry.id   AF-A0A9J6H3Y8-F1
#
_cell.length_a   1.000
_cell.length_b   1.000
_cell.length_c   1.000
_cell.angle_alpha   90.00
_cell.angle_beta   90.00
_cell.angle_gamma   90.00
#
_symmetry.space_group_name_H-M   'P 1'
#
loop_
_entity.id
_entity.type
_entity.pdbx_description
1 polymer ?
#
loop_
_entity_poly.entity_id
_entity_poly.type
_entity_poly.pdbx_seq_one_letter_code
_entity_poly.pdbx_strand_id
1 'polypeptide(L)'
;MVTAILTPEPPCPRSYFHCRGIYKVLRWCRNSPKTMAVIETINRCQDQSKTERTPAQKAEEAQARLDGKNRKNCDRLYLEKRNCSYNPSKGKCMIFEKAPSTKKG
;
A
#
# COMPACT_ATOMS: atom_id res chain seq x y z
N MET A 1 10.92 -25.01 20.25
CA MET A 1 11.32 -24.00 19.24
C MET A 1 10.20 -23.92 18.22
N VAL A 2 9.46 -22.81 18.17
CA VAL A 2 8.38 -22.63 17.19
C VAL A 2 9.03 -22.07 15.93
N THR A 3 9.20 -22.92 14.93
CA THR A 3 9.62 -22.51 13.59
C THR A 3 8.50 -21.67 13.01
N ALA A 4 8.69 -20.35 12.97
CA ALA A 4 7.78 -19.45 12.28
C ALA A 4 7.75 -19.87 10.81
N ILE A 5 6.67 -20.53 10.40
CA ILE A 5 6.39 -20.80 8.99
C ILE A 5 6.20 -19.42 8.37
N LEU A 6 7.23 -18.95 7.66
CA LEU A 6 7.15 -17.78 6.78
C LEU A 6 6.13 -18.14 5.70
N THR A 7 4.85 -17.88 5.98
CA THR A 7 3.83 -17.90 4.94
C THR A 7 4.28 -16.89 3.89
N PRO A 8 4.45 -17.30 2.62
CA PRO A 8 4.86 -16.37 1.59
C PRO A 8 3.84 -15.23 1.57
N GLU A 9 4.32 -14.00 1.67
CA GLU A 9 3.44 -12.85 1.57
C GLU A 9 2.62 -12.98 0.27
N PRO A 10 1.31 -12.71 0.30
CA PRO A 10 0.52 -12.72 -0.91
C PRO A 10 1.18 -11.81 -1.95
N PRO A 11 1.14 -12.19 -3.25
CA PRO A 11 1.86 -11.48 -4.32
C PRO A 11 1.53 -9.98 -4.34
N CYS A 12 0.33 -9.60 -3.89
CA CYS A 12 -0.06 -8.23 -3.62
C CYS A 12 -0.25 -7.97 -2.11
N PRO A 13 0.49 -7.03 -1.50
CA PRO A 13 0.35 -6.69 -0.10
C PRO A 13 -0.98 -5.99 0.16
N ARG A 14 -1.55 -6.20 1.35
CA ARG A 14 -2.83 -5.59 1.77
C ARG A 14 -2.86 -4.07 1.60
N SER A 15 -1.74 -3.39 1.86
CA SER A 15 -1.60 -1.94 1.72
C SER A 15 -1.87 -1.45 0.29
N TYR A 16 -1.48 -2.19 -0.73
CA TYR A 16 -1.78 -1.83 -2.12
C TYR A 16 -3.30 -1.77 -2.38
N PHE A 17 -4.08 -2.74 -1.88
CA PHE A 17 -5.53 -2.74 -2.06
C PHE A 17 -6.23 -1.65 -1.25
N HIS A 18 -5.73 -1.31 -0.06
CA HIS A 18 -6.23 -0.19 0.72
C HIS A 18 -6.07 1.15 -0.02
N CYS A 19 -4.89 1.38 -0.62
CA CYS A 19 -4.66 2.56 -1.46
C CYS A 19 -5.55 2.55 -2.71
N ARG A 20 -5.53 1.46 -3.48
CA ARG A 20 -6.20 1.40 -4.78
C ARG A 20 -7.72 1.42 -4.66
N GLY A 21 -8.29 0.83 -3.60
CA GLY A 21 -9.72 0.88 -3.31
C GLY A 21 -10.22 2.31 -3.15
N ILE A 22 -9.57 3.10 -2.29
CA ILE A 22 -9.94 4.50 -2.07
C ILE A 22 -9.68 5.35 -3.32
N TYR A 23 -8.53 5.17 -3.98
CA TYR A 23 -8.21 5.88 -5.22
C TYR A 23 -9.31 5.69 -6.26
N LYS A 24 -9.76 4.44 -6.48
CA LYS A 24 -10.83 4.14 -7.42
C LYS A 24 -12.14 4.81 -7.00
N VAL A 25 -12.57 4.66 -5.75
CA VAL A 25 -13.80 5.31 -5.28
C VAL A 25 -13.77 6.82 -5.53
N LEU A 26 -12.68 7.50 -5.21
CA LEU A 26 -12.57 8.95 -5.45
C LEU A 26 -12.50 9.32 -6.93
N ARG A 27 -11.91 8.45 -7.77
CA ARG A 27 -11.86 8.64 -9.23
C ARG A 27 -13.25 8.51 -9.87
N TRP A 28 -14.04 7.52 -9.46
CA TRP A 28 -15.33 7.19 -10.08
C TRP A 28 -16.51 7.93 -9.44
N CYS A 29 -16.55 8.04 -8.12
CA CYS A 29 -17.65 8.65 -7.37
C CYS A 29 -17.45 10.14 -7.06
N ARG A 30 -16.36 10.74 -7.59
CA ARG A 30 -15.91 12.12 -7.31
C ARG A 30 -15.58 12.35 -5.83
N ASN A 31 -14.75 13.36 -5.58
CA ASN A 31 -14.37 13.76 -4.23
C ASN A 31 -15.47 14.64 -3.59
N SER A 32 -16.58 14.02 -3.16
CA SER A 32 -17.69 14.71 -2.50
C SER A 32 -17.71 14.42 -0.99
N PRO A 33 -18.33 15.28 -0.16
CA PRO A 33 -18.50 15.02 1.27
C PRO A 33 -19.19 13.68 1.55
N LYS A 34 -20.20 13.30 0.74
CA LYS A 34 -20.89 12.00 0.85
C LYS A 34 -19.94 10.84 0.57
N THR A 35 -19.12 10.94 -0.48
CA THR A 35 -18.11 9.92 -0.82
C THR A 35 -17.12 9.74 0.33
N MET A 36 -16.66 10.84 0.92
CA MET A 36 -15.72 10.82 2.05
C MET A 36 -16.34 10.18 3.30
N ALA A 37 -17.59 10.50 3.63
CA ALA A 37 -18.31 9.88 4.74
C ALA A 37 -18.44 8.35 4.55
N VAL A 38 -18.76 7.89 3.34
CA VAL A 38 -18.84 6.45 3.03
C VAL A 38 -17.47 5.78 3.18
N ILE A 39 -16.41 6.39 2.65
CA ILE A 39 -15.03 5.87 2.81
C ILE A 39 -14.67 5.72 4.29
N GLU A 40 -15.00 6.69 5.12
CA GLU A 40 -14.70 6.66 6.56
C GLU A 40 -15.49 5.60 7.30
N THR A 41 -16.78 5.43 6.99
CA THR A 41 -17.58 4.33 7.53
C THR A 41 -16.99 2.98 7.18
N ILE A 42 -16.64 2.74 5.90
CA ILE A 42 -16.04 1.48 5.46
C ILE A 42 -14.71 1.23 6.18
N ASN A 43 -13.85 2.24 6.30
CA ASN A 43 -12.57 2.11 6.99
C ASN A 43 -12.75 1.74 8.46
N ARG A 44 -13.75 2.34 9.13
CA ARG A 44 -14.09 2.02 10.52
C ARG A 44 -14.56 0.58 10.68
N CYS A 45 -15.47 0.12 9.81
CA CYS A 45 -15.93 -1.27 9.81
C CYS A 45 -14.78 -2.26 9.57
N GLN A 46 -13.86 -1.93 8.65
CA GLN A 46 -12.65 -2.73 8.44
C GLN A 46 -11.75 -2.75 9.67
N ASP A 47 -11.63 -1.61 10.36
CA ASP A 47 -10.79 -1.53 11.55
C ASP A 47 -11.39 -2.29 12.74
N GLN A 48 -12.71 -2.36 12.85
CA GLN A 48 -13.41 -3.14 13.88
C GLN A 48 -13.38 -4.65 13.60
N SER A 49 -13.53 -5.06 12.35
CA SER A 49 -13.59 -6.48 11.97
C SER A 49 -12.25 -7.20 12.03
N LYS A 50 -11.12 -6.47 11.89
CA LYS A 50 -9.78 -7.05 11.91
C LYS A 50 -9.12 -6.88 13.28
N THR A 51 -9.38 -7.83 14.19
CA THR A 51 -8.89 -7.82 15.59
C THR A 51 -7.42 -8.22 15.73
N GLU A 52 -6.90 -9.10 14.87
CA GLU A 52 -5.56 -9.71 15.01
C GLU A 52 -4.39 -8.89 14.44
N ARG A 53 -4.59 -7.61 14.10
CA ARG A 53 -3.52 -6.79 13.49
C ARG A 53 -2.54 -6.25 14.53
N THR A 54 -1.25 -6.37 14.24
CA THR A 54 -0.21 -5.69 15.01
C THR A 54 -0.30 -4.17 14.85
N PRO A 55 0.25 -3.37 15.79
CA PRO A 55 0.29 -1.91 15.64
C PRO A 55 0.96 -1.46 14.34
N ALA A 56 2.03 -2.14 13.91
CA ALA A 56 2.72 -1.85 12.65
C ALA A 56 1.82 -2.08 11.42
N GLN A 57 1.06 -3.19 11.39
CA GLN A 57 0.10 -3.46 10.32
C GLN A 57 -1.02 -2.42 10.29
N LYS A 58 -1.53 -2.00 11.45
CA LYS A 58 -2.55 -0.94 11.53
C LYS A 58 -2.02 0.39 10.98
N ALA A 59 -0.79 0.76 11.32
CA ALA A 59 -0.15 1.98 10.81
C ALA A 59 0.06 1.91 9.28
N GLU A 60 0.50 0.77 8.75
CA GLU A 60 0.69 0.58 7.32
C GLU A 60 -0.64 0.67 6.54
N GLU A 61 -1.70 0.01 7.03
CA GLU A 61 -3.04 0.08 6.43
C GLU A 61 -3.59 1.51 6.49
N ALA A 62 -3.40 2.24 7.60
CA ALA A 62 -3.81 3.62 7.74
C ALA A 62 -3.10 4.56 6.75
N GLN A 63 -1.78 4.42 6.61
CA GLN A 63 -0.99 5.20 5.65
C GLN A 63 -1.42 4.90 4.21
N ALA A 64 -1.64 3.63 3.88
CA ALA A 64 -2.07 3.26 2.54
C ALA A 64 -3.45 3.84 2.17
N ARG A 65 -4.38 3.87 3.14
CA ARG A 65 -5.68 4.54 2.95
C ARG A 65 -5.51 6.04 2.73
N LEU A 66 -4.60 6.68 3.46
CA LEU A 66 -4.28 8.10 3.28
C LEU A 66 -3.68 8.38 1.90
N ASP A 67 -2.78 7.52 1.42
CA ASP A 67 -2.20 7.63 0.08
C ASP A 67 -3.28 7.53 -1.01
N GLY A 68 -4.25 6.61 -0.84
CA GLY A 68 -5.42 6.51 -1.70
C GLY A 68 -6.31 7.75 -1.64
N LYS A 69 -6.59 8.29 -0.44
CA LYS A 69 -7.35 9.55 -0.25
C LYS A 69 -6.69 10.72 -0.96
N ASN A 70 -5.35 10.78 -0.91
CA ASN A 70 -4.54 11.81 -1.56
C ASN A 70 -4.32 11.56 -3.06
N ARG A 71 -4.94 10.53 -3.64
CA ARG A 71 -4.82 10.15 -5.06
C ARG A 71 -3.37 9.90 -5.50
N LYS A 72 -2.50 9.42 -4.60
CA LYS A 72 -1.13 9.04 -4.96
C LYS A 72 -1.14 7.86 -5.94
N ASN A 73 -0.02 7.67 -6.64
CA ASN A 73 0.17 6.53 -7.53
C ASN A 73 0.43 5.25 -6.71
N CYS A 74 -0.64 4.53 -6.37
CA CYS A 74 -0.60 3.28 -5.58
C CYS A 74 0.28 2.19 -6.22
N ASP A 75 0.32 2.13 -7.56
CA ASP A 75 1.16 1.18 -8.30
C ASP A 75 2.63 1.49 -8.05
N ARG A 76 3.03 2.76 -8.21
CA ARG A 76 4.40 3.19 -7.95
C ARG A 76 4.81 2.93 -6.50
N LEU A 77 3.97 3.29 -5.53
CA LEU A 77 4.26 3.07 -4.10
C LEU A 77 4.44 1.58 -3.77
N TYR A 78 3.65 0.70 -4.39
CA TYR A 78 3.82 -0.74 -4.24
C TYR A 78 5.14 -1.23 -4.83
N LEU A 79 5.47 -0.80 -6.04
CA LEU A 79 6.69 -1.20 -6.75
C LEU A 79 7.94 -0.69 -6.01
N GLU A 80 7.92 0.55 -5.52
CA GLU A 80 8.98 1.13 -4.66
C GLU A 80 9.21 0.27 -3.41
N LYS A 81 8.15 -0.12 -2.69
CA LYS A 81 8.26 -1.01 -1.51
C LYS A 81 8.85 -2.39 -1.83
N ARG A 82 8.67 -2.89 -3.05
CA ARG A 82 9.23 -4.17 -3.53
C ARG A 82 10.62 -4.00 -4.15
N ASN A 83 11.27 -2.83 -4.02
CA ASN A 83 12.52 -2.50 -4.69
C ASN A 83 12.46 -2.70 -6.22
N CYS A 84 11.30 -2.45 -6.80
CA CYS A 84 11.08 -2.49 -8.23
C CYS A 84 10.95 -1.06 -8.77
N SER A 85 11.91 -0.64 -9.59
CA SER A 85 11.77 0.57 -10.42
C SER A 85 11.08 0.16 -11.72
N TYR A 86 9.75 0.08 -11.71
CA TYR A 86 8.98 -0.38 -12.86
C TYR A 86 9.18 0.57 -14.05
N ASN A 87 9.71 0.04 -15.15
CA ASN A 87 9.83 0.77 -16.40
C ASN A 87 8.62 0.40 -17.29
N PRO A 88 7.65 1.32 -17.48
CA PRO A 88 6.46 1.03 -18.26
C PRO A 88 6.76 0.74 -19.73
N SER A 89 7.78 1.38 -20.32
CA SER A 89 8.19 1.15 -21.71
C SER A 89 8.79 -0.24 -21.94
N LYS A 90 9.34 -0.87 -20.89
CA LYS A 90 9.94 -2.22 -20.95
C LYS A 90 9.04 -3.30 -20.35
N GLY A 91 7.91 -2.94 -19.77
CA GLY A 91 6.99 -3.86 -19.11
C GLY A 91 7.58 -4.66 -17.93
N LYS A 92 8.70 -4.20 -17.34
CA LYS A 92 9.41 -4.96 -16.29
C LYS A 92 9.98 -4.07 -15.19
N CYS A 93 10.18 -4.68 -14.02
CA CYS A 93 10.93 -4.11 -12.92
C CYS A 93 12.41 -3.98 -13.28
N MET A 94 12.94 -2.76 -13.22
CA MET A 94 14.38 -2.54 -13.20
C MET A 94 14.83 -2.70 -11.73
N ILE A 95 15.92 -3.44 -11.51
CA ILE A 95 16.53 -3.53 -10.19
C ILE A 95 17.00 -2.11 -9.84
N PHE A 96 16.64 -1.61 -8.66
CA PHE A 96 17.35 -0.45 -8.11
C PHE A 96 18.79 -0.91 -7.88
N GLU A 97 19.71 -0.55 -8.77
CA GLU A 97 21.13 -0.56 -8.41
C GLU A 97 21.26 0.41 -7.24
N LYS A 98 21.33 -0.14 -6.01
CA LYS A 98 21.77 0.64 -4.85
C LYS A 98 23.08 1.27 -5.28
N ALA A 99 23.11 2.59 -5.43
CA ALA A 99 24.35 3.32 -5.64
C ALA A 99 25.36 2.78 -4.60
N PRO A 100 26.57 2.35 -5.00
CA PRO A 100 27.53 1.84 -4.05
C PRO A 100 27.73 2.92 -2.98
N SER A 101 27.43 2.58 -1.74
CA SER A 101 27.71 3.43 -0.60
C SER A 101 29.20 3.71 -0.63
N THR A 102 29.58 4.93 -0.99
CA THR A 102 30.95 5.42 -0.87
C THR A 102 31.36 5.30 0.59
N LYS A 103 32.04 4.20 0.94
CA LYS A 103 32.89 4.15 2.13
C LYS A 103 34.00 5.16 1.88
N LYS A 104 33.90 6.34 2.48
CA LYS A 104 35.10 7.16 2.73
C LYS A 104 35.89 6.45 3.82
N GLY A 105 37.07 5.98 3.46
CA GLY A 105 38.13 5.63 4.41
C GLY A 105 38.76 6.88 5.02
#